data_AF-A0A917XMH2-F1
#
_entry.id   AF-A0A917XMH2-F1
#
_cell.length_a   1.000
_cell.length_b   1.000
_cell.length_c   1.000
_cell.angle_alpha   90.00
_cell.angle_beta   90.00
_cell.angle_gamma   90.00
#
_symmetry.space_group_name_H-M   'P 1'
#
loop_
_entity.id
_entity.type
_entity.pdbx_description
1 polymer ?
#
loop_
_entity_poly.entity_id
_entity_poly.type
_entity_poly.pdbx_seq_one_letter_code
_entity_poly.pdbx_strand_id
1 'polypeptide(L)'
;MRLGSDRRGRLTATAHEPKAETSRYETYAEAIPDLGQMLYATPDVGQSYQSVALDVNTPTPVCGPGCSSAAYAVESALDELARLRKRPSPAPRRSSPTFFRAQACRRL
;
A
#
# COMPACT_ATOMS: atom_id res chain seq x y z
N MET A 1 1.59 5.72 5.74
CA MET A 1 0.33 5.47 5.00
C MET A 1 -0.66 6.58 5.34
N ARG A 2 -1.44 7.08 4.37
CA ARG A 2 -2.51 8.06 4.59
C ARG A 2 -3.78 7.59 3.86
N LEU A 3 -4.93 7.66 4.52
CA LEU A 3 -6.23 7.26 3.98
C LEU A 3 -7.27 8.37 4.18
N GLY A 4 -7.99 8.70 3.11
CA GLY A 4 -9.14 9.59 3.11
C GLY A 4 -10.43 8.78 2.95
N SER A 5 -11.46 9.14 3.72
CA SER A 5 -12.77 8.49 3.64
C SER A 5 -13.92 9.46 3.83
N ASP A 6 -15.02 9.21 3.12
CA ASP A 6 -16.26 9.96 3.27
C ASP A 6 -17.00 9.63 4.59
N ARG A 7 -18.06 10.40 4.90
CA ARG A 7 -18.89 10.14 6.09
C ARG A 7 -19.64 8.80 6.04
N ARG A 8 -19.75 8.18 4.86
CA ARG A 8 -20.42 6.91 4.61
C ARG A 8 -19.45 5.72 4.68
N GLY A 9 -18.16 5.96 4.92
CA GLY A 9 -17.12 4.94 5.03
C GLY A 9 -16.56 4.43 3.70
N ARG A 10 -16.73 5.17 2.60
CA ARG A 10 -16.06 4.88 1.31
C ARG A 10 -14.68 5.54 1.29
N LEU A 11 -13.69 4.87 0.72
CA LEU A 11 -12.36 5.44 0.52
C LEU A 11 -12.38 6.44 -0.63
N THR A 12 -11.79 7.61 -0.41
CA THR A 12 -11.70 8.69 -1.39
C THR A 12 -10.28 8.88 -1.89
N ALA A 13 -9.29 8.77 -0.99
CA ALA A 13 -7.89 8.94 -1.36
C ALA A 13 -6.99 8.00 -0.56
N THR A 14 -5.93 7.51 -1.18
CA THR A 14 -4.91 6.66 -0.55
C THR A 14 -3.53 7.16 -0.95
N ALA A 15 -2.64 7.39 0.03
CA ALA A 15 -1.23 7.69 -0.22
C ALA A 15 -0.32 6.70 0.51
N HIS A 16 0.47 5.95 -0.25
CA HIS A 16 1.41 4.95 0.26
C HIS A 16 2.84 5.28 -0.15
N GLU A 17 3.69 5.58 0.83
CA GLU A 17 5.09 5.98 0.63
C GLU A 17 6.04 4.99 1.35
N PRO A 18 6.12 3.72 0.91
CA PRO A 18 6.99 2.74 1.55
C PRO A 18 8.48 3.06 1.36
N LYS A 19 9.25 2.81 2.41
CA LYS A 19 10.72 2.79 2.39
C LYS A 19 11.20 1.37 2.65
N ALA A 20 12.00 0.85 1.74
CA ALA A 20 12.57 -0.49 1.86
C ALA A 20 14.09 -0.40 2.00
N GLU A 21 14.66 -1.33 2.77
CA GLU A 21 16.10 -1.46 2.91
C GLU A 21 16.71 -2.20 1.71
N THR A 22 17.93 -1.83 1.34
CA THR A 22 18.78 -2.56 0.40
C THR A 22 20.21 -2.52 0.91
N SER A 23 21.04 -3.49 0.51
CA SER A 23 22.48 -3.42 0.81
C SER A 23 23.16 -2.32 0.00
N ARG A 24 24.36 -1.91 0.40
CA ARG A 24 25.16 -0.93 -0.38
C ARG A 24 25.81 -1.52 -1.61
N TYR A 25 26.06 -2.83 -1.62
CA TYR A 25 26.80 -3.50 -2.68
C TYR A 25 25.90 -4.15 -3.73
N GLU A 26 24.60 -4.32 -3.44
CA GLU A 26 23.61 -4.88 -4.35
C GLU A 26 22.27 -4.16 -4.19
N THR A 27 21.55 -3.96 -5.29
CA THR A 27 20.23 -3.33 -5.27
C THR A 27 19.13 -4.38 -5.27
N TYR A 28 18.40 -4.48 -4.17
CA TYR A 28 17.17 -5.25 -4.06
C TYR A 28 15.96 -4.34 -4.01
N ALA A 29 14.94 -4.65 -4.81
CA ALA A 29 13.69 -3.89 -4.84
C ALA A 29 12.50 -4.84 -4.77
N GLU A 30 11.61 -4.57 -3.83
CA GLU A 30 10.35 -5.30 -3.66
C GLU A 30 9.21 -4.64 -4.45
N ALA A 31 8.31 -5.45 -4.99
CA ALA A 31 7.11 -4.98 -5.69
C ALA A 31 6.00 -4.50 -4.74
N ILE A 32 6.34 -3.63 -3.78
CA ILE A 32 5.40 -3.03 -2.80
C ILE A 32 4.31 -2.16 -3.45
N PRO A 33 4.59 -1.34 -4.49
CA PRO A 33 3.59 -0.44 -5.06
C PRO A 33 2.38 -1.16 -5.67
N ASP A 34 2.60 -2.33 -6.26
CA ASP A 34 1.58 -3.02 -7.07
C ASP A 34 0.32 -3.37 -6.26
N LEU A 35 0.45 -3.57 -4.95
CA LEU A 35 -0.68 -3.92 -4.09
C LEU A 35 -1.53 -2.74 -3.61
N GLY A 36 -0.95 -1.55 -3.44
CA GLY A 36 -1.74 -0.43 -2.94
C GLY A 36 -2.79 0.09 -3.93
N GLN A 37 -2.67 -0.22 -5.23
CA GLN A 37 -3.70 0.04 -6.25
C GLN A 37 -4.69 -1.11 -6.41
N MET A 38 -4.35 -2.32 -5.95
CA MET A 38 -5.09 -3.54 -6.29
C MET A 38 -6.08 -3.98 -5.20
N LEU A 39 -5.94 -3.50 -3.96
CA LEU A 39 -6.74 -4.01 -2.84
C LEU A 39 -8.13 -3.34 -2.71
N TYR A 40 -8.23 -2.03 -2.93
CA TYR A 40 -9.45 -1.27 -2.67
C TYR A 40 -9.75 -0.24 -3.76
N ALA A 41 -11.00 -0.21 -4.23
CA ALA A 41 -11.51 0.82 -5.12
C ALA A 41 -11.42 2.21 -4.45
N THR A 42 -10.40 2.97 -4.82
CA THR A 42 -10.15 4.35 -4.37
C THR A 42 -9.92 5.22 -5.60
N PRO A 43 -10.63 6.35 -5.76
CA PRO A 43 -10.50 7.18 -6.96
C PRO A 43 -9.15 7.91 -7.05
N ASP A 44 -8.58 8.34 -5.92
CA ASP A 44 -7.28 9.00 -5.89
C ASP A 44 -6.22 8.12 -5.19
N VAL A 45 -5.21 7.67 -5.93
CA VAL A 45 -4.13 6.84 -5.39
C VAL A 45 -2.78 7.46 -5.70
N GLY A 46 -2.02 7.80 -4.66
CA GLY A 46 -0.63 8.24 -4.74
C GLY A 46 0.30 7.19 -4.15
N GLN A 47 1.36 6.81 -4.87
CA GLN A 47 2.35 5.87 -4.36
C GLN A 47 3.75 6.29 -4.72
N SER A 48 4.66 6.18 -3.76
CA SER A 48 6.09 6.40 -4.00
C SER A 48 6.91 5.33 -3.29
N TYR A 49 7.83 4.70 -4.01
CA TYR A 49 8.75 3.73 -3.41
C TYR A 49 10.14 4.33 -3.30
N GLN A 50 10.75 4.21 -2.11
CA GLN A 50 12.12 4.62 -1.87
C GLN A 50 12.93 3.45 -1.32
N SER A 51 14.06 3.15 -1.94
CA SER A 51 15.05 2.23 -1.39
C SER A 51 16.09 3.00 -0.59
N VAL A 52 16.49 2.45 0.56
CA VAL A 52 17.47 3.02 1.47
C VAL A 52 18.65 2.07 1.57
N ALA A 53 19.82 2.50 1.08
CA ALA A 53 21.03 1.71 1.13
C ALA A 53 21.64 1.71 2.54
N LEU A 54 21.69 0.55 3.17
CA LEU A 54 22.16 0.34 4.54
C LEU A 54 23.33 -0.65 4.57
N ASP A 55 24.12 -0.60 5.64
CA ASP A 55 25.22 -1.54 5.90
C ASP A 55 24.67 -2.88 6.45
N VAL A 56 23.78 -3.49 5.68
CA VAL A 56 23.11 -4.77 5.96
C VAL A 56 23.27 -5.70 4.76
N ASN A 57 23.11 -7.00 4.99
CA ASN A 57 23.10 -7.98 3.89
C ASN A 57 21.88 -7.76 2.99
N THR A 58 22.03 -8.03 1.69
CA THR A 58 20.94 -7.92 0.71
C THR A 58 19.72 -8.72 1.19
N PRO A 59 18.54 -8.09 1.31
CA PRO A 59 17.32 -8.81 1.66
C PRO A 59 17.02 -9.91 0.63
N THR A 60 16.51 -11.04 1.11
CA THR A 60 16.15 -12.18 0.26
C THR A 60 14.62 -12.32 0.16
N PRO A 61 14.09 -12.81 -0.97
CA PRO A 61 12.65 -12.95 -1.15
C PRO A 61 12.09 -13.98 -0.17
N VAL A 62 11.09 -13.57 0.60
CA VAL A 62 10.28 -14.41 1.49
C VAL A 62 8.87 -14.60 0.92
N CYS A 63 8.02 -15.39 1.57
CA CYS A 63 6.65 -15.66 1.10
C CYS A 63 5.86 -14.35 0.89
N GLY A 64 5.61 -14.00 -0.38
CA GLY A 64 4.95 -12.75 -0.77
C GLY A 64 5.86 -11.53 -0.63
N PRO A 65 6.95 -11.43 -1.42
CA PRO A 65 7.92 -10.33 -1.33
C PRO A 65 7.23 -9.01 -1.70
N GLY A 66 7.34 -8.01 -0.82
CA GLY A 66 6.63 -6.73 -0.93
C GLY A 66 5.12 -6.81 -0.70
N CYS A 67 4.49 -7.93 -1.04
CA CYS A 67 3.05 -8.08 -0.93
C CYS A 67 2.54 -8.13 0.50
N SER A 68 3.20 -8.93 1.33
CA SER A 68 2.87 -9.10 2.73
C SER A 68 3.03 -7.78 3.50
N SER A 69 4.12 -7.06 3.23
CA SER A 69 4.43 -5.76 3.83
C SER A 69 3.44 -4.68 3.40
N ALA A 70 3.09 -4.62 2.10
CA ALA A 70 2.10 -3.69 1.57
C ALA A 70 0.71 -3.94 2.16
N ALA A 71 0.27 -5.20 2.19
CA ALA A 71 -1.03 -5.57 2.73
C ALA A 71 -1.13 -5.22 4.22
N TYR A 72 -0.10 -5.51 5.00
CA TYR A 72 -0.07 -5.17 6.42
C TYR A 72 -0.27 -3.66 6.66
N ALA A 73 0.43 -2.81 5.90
CA ALA A 73 0.32 -1.35 6.04
C ALA A 73 -1.09 -0.83 5.67
N VAL A 74 -1.71 -1.39 4.62
CA VAL A 74 -3.05 -1.01 4.17
C VAL A 74 -4.12 -1.46 5.16
N GLU A 75 -4.10 -2.74 5.56
CA GLU A 75 -5.11 -3.31 6.47
C GLU A 75 -5.03 -2.68 7.87
N SER A 76 -3.83 -2.41 8.37
CA SER A 76 -3.66 -1.70 9.65
C SER A 76 -4.25 -0.30 9.60
N ALA A 77 -4.03 0.45 8.51
CA ALA A 77 -4.60 1.78 8.36
C ALA A 77 -6.14 1.76 8.22
N LEU A 78 -6.69 0.71 7.61
CA LEU A 78 -8.14 0.50 7.50
C LEU A 78 -8.78 0.14 8.83
N ASP A 79 -8.12 -0.66 9.65
CA ASP A 79 -8.60 -0.99 10.99
C ASP A 79 -8.67 0.27 11.87
N GLU A 80 -7.64 1.10 11.85
CA GLU A 80 -7.64 2.39 12.56
C GLU A 80 -8.75 3.33 12.06
N LEU A 81 -8.98 3.38 10.74
CA LEU A 81 -10.09 4.14 10.16
C LEU A 81 -11.45 3.61 10.65
N ALA A 82 -11.62 2.29 10.71
CA ALA A 82 -12.85 1.65 11.18
C ALA A 82 -13.08 1.92 12.68
N ARG A 83 -12.01 1.88 13.49
CA ARG A 83 -12.03 2.22 14.91
C ARG A 83 -12.49 3.66 15.15
N LEU A 84 -11.93 4.63 14.42
CA LEU A 84 -12.34 6.04 14.50
C LEU A 84 -13.81 6.24 14.10
N ARG A 85 -14.33 5.40 13.19
CA ARG A 85 -15.72 5.44 12.72
C ARG A 85 -16.68 4.60 13.54
N LYS A 86 -16.20 3.91 14.59
CA LYS A 86 -16.98 2.98 15.42
C LYS A 86 -17.75 1.96 14.55
N ARG A 87 -17.14 1.53 13.46
CA ARG A 87 -17.71 0.57 12.52
C ARG A 87 -16.92 -0.74 12.66
N PRO A 88 -17.55 -1.92 12.56
CA PRO A 88 -16.80 -3.16 12.37
C PRO A 88 -15.89 -3.02 11.15
N SER A 89 -14.72 -3.65 11.19
CA SER A 89 -13.76 -3.61 10.09
C SER A 89 -14.47 -3.93 8.76
N PRO A 90 -14.21 -3.16 7.68
CA PRO A 90 -14.84 -3.42 6.40
C PRO A 90 -14.46 -4.83 5.92
N ALA A 91 -15.38 -5.79 6.06
CA ALA A 91 -15.29 -7.02 5.28
C ALA A 91 -15.18 -6.63 3.79
N PRO A 92 -14.42 -7.38 2.96
CA PRO A 92 -14.07 -7.04 1.57
C PRO A 92 -15.27 -6.94 0.58
N ARG A 93 -16.50 -6.95 1.09
CA ARG A 93 -17.75 -7.07 0.36
C ARG A 93 -18.18 -5.83 -0.45
N ARG A 94 -17.38 -4.75 -0.51
CA ARG A 94 -17.82 -3.47 -1.10
C ARG A 94 -16.82 -2.69 -1.95
N SER A 95 -15.57 -3.11 -2.02
CA SER A 95 -14.47 -2.32 -2.60
C SER A 95 -13.70 -3.05 -3.70
N SER A 96 -14.21 -4.17 -4.22
CA SER A 96 -13.57 -4.94 -5.29
C SER A 96 -13.19 -3.98 -6.42
N PRO A 97 -11.90 -3.83 -6.75
CA PRO A 97 -11.50 -2.96 -7.85
C PRO A 97 -12.13 -3.50 -9.12
N THR A 98 -13.02 -2.71 -9.70
CA THR A 98 -13.52 -2.99 -11.04
C THR A 98 -12.41 -2.53 -11.97
N PHE A 99 -11.63 -3.48 -12.48
CA PHE A 99 -10.73 -3.35 -13.61
C PHE A 99 -9.32 -2.76 -13.37
N PHE A 100 -8.35 -3.61 -13.70
CA PHE A 100 -6.94 -3.39 -14.04
C PHE A 100 -6.78 -2.24 -15.04
N ARG A 101 -6.82 -0.99 -14.58
CA ARG A 101 -6.50 0.17 -15.41
C ARG A 101 -5.14 0.70 -15.02
N ALA A 102 -4.14 0.31 -15.82
CA ALA A 102 -2.81 0.88 -15.83
C ALA A 102 -2.89 2.42 -15.82
N GLN A 103 -2.58 3.02 -14.68
CA GLN A 103 -2.23 4.43 -14.61
C GLN A 103 -0.78 4.50 -14.19
N ALA A 104 0.04 4.75 -15.22
CA ALA A 104 1.44 5.05 -15.12
C ALA A 104 1.68 6.11 -14.04
N CYS A 105 2.61 5.78 -13.16
CA CYS A 105 3.26 6.64 -12.19
C CYS A 105 3.49 8.04 -12.79
N ARG A 106 2.57 8.98 -12.49
CA ARG A 106 2.74 10.39 -12.85
C ARG A 106 3.68 10.99 -11.82
N ARG A 107 4.97 10.89 -12.12
CA ARG A 107 6.03 11.67 -11.47
C ARG A 107 5.71 13.15 -11.68
N LEU A 108 5.57 13.89 -10.57
CA LEU A 108 5.96 15.28 -10.50
C LEU A 108 7.40 15.33 -9.98
#